data_AF-A0A7Y7LPU6-F1
#
_entry.id   AF-A0A7Y7LPU6-F1
#
_cell.length_a   1.000
_cell.length_b   1.000
_cell.length_c   1.000
_cell.angle_alpha   90.00
_cell.angle_beta   90.00
_cell.angle_gamma   90.00
#
_symmetry.space_group_name_H-M   'P 1'
#
loop_
_entity.id
_entity.type
_entity.pdbx_description
1 polymer ?
#
loop_
_entity_poly.entity_id
_entity_poly.type
_entity_poly.pdbx_seq_one_letter_code
_entity_poly.pdbx_strand_id
1 'polypeptide(L)'
;MKRLHDLPLPISALALLTAFALGALDFHAAGWGFFGIGVIAWVKLDARQLLKSDRYGLPPALALLAYPTLAGAQASTAITFALALHALVVCLILLSRHLSEDIAQGFSQQKGISQRI
;
A
#
# COMPACT_ATOMS: atom_id res chain seq x y z
N MET A 1 -22.33 3.48 11.17
CA MET A 1 -21.33 3.28 10.09
C MET A 1 -20.02 2.71 10.66
N LYS A 2 -20.01 1.46 11.15
CA LYS A 2 -18.93 0.93 12.01
C LYS A 2 -18.22 -0.33 11.46
N ARG A 3 -18.56 -0.79 10.24
CA ARG A 3 -18.12 -2.11 9.70
C ARG A 3 -17.18 -2.06 8.49
N LEU A 4 -16.70 -0.89 8.08
CA LEU A 4 -15.73 -0.79 6.96
C LEU A 4 -14.26 -0.88 7.40
N HIS A 5 -13.98 -0.86 8.71
CA HIS A 5 -12.61 -1.04 9.24
C HIS A 5 -12.17 -2.51 9.30
N ASP A 6 -13.09 -3.45 9.05
CA ASP A 6 -12.86 -4.90 9.16
C ASP A 6 -12.61 -5.59 7.82
N LEU A 7 -12.54 -4.85 6.71
CA LEU A 7 -12.04 -5.47 5.48
C LEU A 7 -10.54 -5.77 5.66
N PRO A 8 -10.10 -7.01 5.37
CA PRO A 8 -8.71 -7.41 5.53
C PRO A 8 -7.77 -6.63 4.60
N LEU A 9 -8.29 -6.07 3.50
CA LEU A 9 -7.57 -5.20 2.58
C LEU A 9 -8.35 -3.91 2.29
N PRO A 10 -7.66 -2.77 2.11
CA PRO A 10 -8.30 -1.52 1.70
C PRO A 10 -8.94 -1.66 0.31
N ILE A 11 -10.02 -0.89 0.08
CA ILE A 11 -10.80 -0.95 -1.17
C ILE A 11 -9.92 -0.64 -2.39
N SER A 12 -8.96 0.27 -2.24
CA SER A 12 -8.00 0.60 -3.29
C SER A 12 -7.12 -0.60 -3.67
N ALA A 13 -6.65 -1.38 -2.69
CA ALA A 13 -5.82 -2.55 -2.93
C ALA A 13 -6.62 -3.65 -3.66
N LEU A 14 -7.88 -3.87 -3.30
CA LEU A 14 -8.74 -4.82 -4.02
C LEU A 14 -8.95 -4.42 -5.48
N ALA A 15 -9.20 -3.13 -5.73
CA ALA A 15 -9.35 -2.62 -7.09
C ALA A 15 -8.05 -2.71 -7.91
N LEU A 16 -6.90 -2.36 -7.33
CA LEU A 16 -5.60 -2.45 -7.99
C LEU A 16 -5.16 -3.90 -8.23
N LEU A 17 -5.46 -4.81 -7.30
CA LEU A 17 -5.21 -6.24 -7.46
C LEU A 17 -6.06 -6.83 -8.60
N THR A 18 -7.32 -6.40 -8.68
CA THR A 18 -8.23 -6.79 -9.77
C THR A 18 -7.74 -6.24 -11.11
N ALA A 19 -7.24 -5.01 -11.12
CA ALA A 19 -6.62 -4.41 -12.30
C ALA A 19 -5.40 -5.21 -12.78
N PHE A 20 -4.52 -5.61 -11.87
CA PHE A 20 -3.38 -6.48 -12.17
C PHE A 20 -3.81 -7.84 -12.73
N ALA A 21 -4.78 -8.50 -12.08
CA ALA A 21 -5.29 -9.80 -12.52
C ALA A 21 -5.92 -9.71 -13.93
N LEU A 22 -6.70 -8.68 -14.20
CA LEU A 22 -7.30 -8.45 -15.51
C LEU A 22 -6.25 -8.15 -16.59
N GLY A 23 -5.21 -7.39 -16.27
CA GLY A 23 -4.08 -7.17 -17.18
C GLY A 23 -3.31 -8.45 -17.49
N ALA A 24 -3.11 -9.31 -16.48
CA ALA A 24 -2.47 -10.61 -16.67
C ALA A 24 -3.32 -11.59 -17.51
N LEU A 25 -4.65 -11.40 -17.53
CA LEU A 25 -5.60 -12.17 -18.33
C LEU A 25 -5.93 -11.52 -19.70
N ASP A 26 -5.15 -10.52 -20.13
CA ASP A 26 -5.35 -9.75 -21.37
C ASP A 26 -6.66 -8.95 -21.47
N PHE A 27 -7.40 -8.78 -20.37
CA PHE A 27 -8.58 -7.92 -20.28
C PHE A 27 -8.20 -6.45 -19.99
N HIS A 28 -7.33 -5.88 -20.82
CA HIS A 28 -6.71 -4.56 -20.60
C HIS A 28 -7.71 -3.42 -20.38
N ALA A 29 -8.79 -3.35 -21.18
CA ALA A 29 -9.79 -2.27 -21.06
C ALA A 29 -10.51 -2.26 -19.71
N ALA A 30 -10.90 -3.44 -19.21
CA ALA A 30 -11.51 -3.58 -17.89
C ALA A 30 -10.46 -3.31 -16.80
N GLY A 31 -9.23 -3.79 -16.99
CA GLY A 31 -8.11 -3.57 -16.08
C GLY A 31 -7.79 -2.09 -15.87
N TRP A 32 -7.77 -1.27 -16.94
CA TRP A 32 -7.59 0.18 -16.84
C TRP A 32 -8.72 0.86 -16.05
N GLY A 33 -9.96 0.40 -16.19
CA GLY A 33 -11.10 0.88 -15.40
C GLY A 33 -10.88 0.64 -13.89
N PHE A 34 -10.50 -0.59 -13.52
CA PHE A 34 -10.20 -0.93 -12.13
C PHE A 34 -8.94 -0.23 -11.60
N PHE A 35 -7.93 -0.03 -12.44
CA PHE A 35 -6.72 0.72 -12.08
C PHE A 35 -7.06 2.16 -11.72
N GLY A 36 -7.86 2.85 -12.55
CA GLY A 36 -8.31 4.21 -12.28
C GLY A 36 -9.14 4.33 -11.00
N ILE A 37 -10.10 3.41 -10.79
CA ILE A 37 -10.90 3.35 -9.56
C ILE A 37 -9.99 3.13 -8.34
N GLY A 38 -9.02 2.22 -8.45
CA GLY A 38 -8.05 1.91 -7.39
C GLY A 38 -7.20 3.12 -7.01
N VAL A 39 -6.65 3.85 -7.98
CA VAL A 39 -5.87 5.07 -7.74
C VAL A 39 -6.73 6.17 -7.10
N ILE A 40 -7.95 6.40 -7.59
CA ILE A 40 -8.85 7.42 -7.02
C ILE A 40 -9.24 7.05 -5.58
N ALA A 41 -9.59 5.78 -5.34
CA ALA A 41 -9.90 5.29 -4.00
C ALA A 41 -8.69 5.43 -3.06
N TRP A 42 -7.50 5.12 -3.54
CA TRP A 42 -6.26 5.26 -2.78
C TRP A 42 -6.04 6.72 -2.35
N VAL A 43 -6.11 7.67 -3.28
CA VAL A 43 -5.91 9.10 -3.00
C VAL A 43 -7.01 9.67 -2.09
N LYS A 44 -8.27 9.28 -2.26
CA LYS A 44 -9.39 9.88 -1.51
C LYS A 44 -9.65 9.24 -0.16
N LEU A 45 -9.46 7.93 -0.04
CA LEU A 45 -9.88 7.14 1.14
C LEU A 45 -8.69 6.71 1.99
N ASP A 46 -7.61 6.24 1.36
CA ASP A 46 -6.48 5.65 2.07
C ASP A 46 -5.38 6.66 2.39
N ALA A 47 -5.21 7.73 1.60
CA ALA A 47 -4.29 8.82 1.95
C ALA A 47 -4.65 9.49 3.28
N ARG A 48 -5.92 9.40 3.72
CA ARG A 48 -6.35 9.86 5.06
C ARG A 48 -5.95 8.88 6.16
N GLN A 49 -5.68 7.62 5.83
CA GLN A 49 -5.28 6.56 6.76
C GLN A 49 -3.76 6.39 6.88
N LEU A 50 -2.97 7.07 6.04
CA LEU A 50 -1.50 7.17 6.11
C LEU A 50 -0.97 7.37 7.53
N LEU A 51 -1.67 8.17 8.33
CA LEU A 51 -1.26 8.52 9.70
C LEU A 51 -1.78 7.54 10.76
N LYS A 52 -2.68 6.63 10.41
CA LYS A 52 -3.40 5.78 11.38
C LYS A 52 -3.17 4.29 11.24
N SER A 53 -2.69 3.79 10.10
CA SER A 53 -2.57 2.34 9.88
C SER A 53 -1.43 1.97 8.92
N ASP A 54 -0.67 0.91 9.24
CA ASP A 54 0.36 0.34 8.35
C ASP A 54 -0.19 -0.19 7.02
N ARG A 55 -1.51 -0.29 6.89
CA ARG A 55 -2.20 -0.77 5.68
C ARG A 55 -2.02 0.12 4.45
N TYR A 56 -1.41 1.31 4.60
CA TYR A 56 -1.13 2.22 3.49
C TYR A 56 0.02 1.74 2.57
N GLY A 57 0.84 0.77 2.99
CA GLY A 57 1.94 0.25 2.16
C GLY A 57 1.52 -0.57 0.95
N LEU A 58 0.33 -1.17 1.00
CA LEU A 58 -0.13 -2.15 0.02
C LEU A 58 -0.58 -1.53 -1.33
N PRO A 59 -1.37 -0.43 -1.35
CA PRO A 59 -1.81 0.19 -2.59
C PRO A 59 -0.67 0.69 -3.52
N PRO A 60 0.40 1.36 -3.03
CA PRO A 60 1.53 1.77 -3.87
C PRO A 60 2.19 0.60 -4.58
N ALA A 61 2.43 -0.51 -3.85
CA ALA A 61 3.07 -1.69 -4.40
C ALA A 61 2.20 -2.35 -5.47
N LEU A 62 0.89 -2.46 -5.21
CA LEU A 62 -0.06 -3.00 -6.18
C LEU A 62 -0.21 -2.10 -7.41
N ALA A 63 -0.18 -0.78 -7.25
CA ALA A 63 -0.20 0.15 -8.38
C ALA A 63 1.06 0.02 -9.25
N LEU A 64 2.25 -0.13 -8.62
CA LEU A 64 3.50 -0.39 -9.32
C LEU A 64 3.47 -1.70 -10.12
N LEU A 65 2.83 -2.74 -9.60
CA LEU A 65 2.70 -4.02 -10.29
C LEU A 65 1.64 -3.97 -11.41
N ALA A 66 0.49 -3.35 -11.15
CA ALA A 66 -0.62 -3.31 -12.10
C ALA A 66 -0.31 -2.47 -13.35
N TYR A 67 0.37 -1.32 -13.19
CA TYR A 67 0.64 -0.41 -14.30
C TYR A 67 1.43 -1.04 -15.46
N PRO A 68 2.62 -1.64 -15.27
CA PRO A 68 3.37 -2.25 -16.36
C PRO A 68 2.67 -3.48 -16.92
N THR A 69 1.90 -4.23 -16.11
CA THR A 69 1.10 -5.37 -16.59
C THR A 69 -0.02 -4.93 -17.54
N LEU A 70 -0.64 -3.76 -17.30
CA LEU A 70 -1.68 -3.20 -18.15
C LEU A 70 -1.14 -2.41 -19.35
N ALA A 71 -0.01 -1.73 -19.18
CA ALA A 71 0.59 -0.92 -20.23
C ALA A 71 1.45 -1.75 -21.19
N GLY A 72 1.93 -2.92 -20.76
CA GLY A 72 2.73 -3.83 -21.56
C GLY A 72 3.96 -3.13 -22.16
N ALA A 73 4.17 -3.32 -23.47
CA ALA A 73 5.29 -2.70 -24.20
C ALA A 73 5.22 -1.17 -24.26
N GLN A 74 4.08 -0.56 -23.96
CA GLN A 74 3.87 0.89 -23.95
C GLN A 74 4.01 1.50 -22.54
N ALA A 75 4.48 0.73 -21.56
CA ALA A 75 4.67 1.22 -20.19
C ALA A 75 5.69 2.37 -20.15
N SER A 76 5.24 3.53 -19.69
CA SER A 76 6.11 4.70 -19.54
C SER A 76 7.09 4.47 -18.40
N THR A 77 8.38 4.52 -18.73
CA THR A 77 9.46 4.42 -17.74
C THR A 77 9.32 5.46 -16.63
N ALA A 78 8.88 6.69 -16.97
CA ALA A 78 8.68 7.76 -16.01
C ALA A 78 7.58 7.42 -14.98
N ILE A 79 6.46 6.86 -15.44
CA ILE A 79 5.32 6.50 -14.58
C ILE A 79 5.71 5.31 -13.68
N THR A 80 6.35 4.29 -14.24
CA THR A 80 6.86 3.15 -13.48
C THR A 80 7.86 3.61 -12.41
N PHE A 81 8.78 4.52 -12.74
CA PHE A 81 9.76 5.04 -11.80
C PHE A 81 9.11 5.87 -10.69
N ALA A 82 8.12 6.70 -11.02
CA ALA A 82 7.37 7.48 -10.03
C ALA A 82 6.61 6.57 -9.05
N LEU A 83 5.96 5.51 -9.56
CA LEU A 83 5.30 4.49 -8.74
C LEU A 83 6.30 3.74 -7.86
N ALA A 84 7.46 3.37 -8.40
CA ALA A 84 8.50 2.66 -7.67
C ALA A 84 9.08 3.52 -6.53
N LEU A 85 9.36 4.79 -6.82
CA LEU A 85 9.82 5.74 -5.81
C LEU A 85 8.77 5.93 -4.72
N HIS A 86 7.50 6.07 -5.08
CA HIS A 86 6.42 6.21 -4.10
C HIS A 86 6.29 4.96 -3.22
N ALA A 87 6.34 3.76 -3.81
CA ALA A 87 6.29 2.51 -3.07
C ALA A 87 7.49 2.35 -2.11
N LEU A 88 8.69 2.73 -2.56
CA LEU A 88 9.90 2.69 -1.75
C LEU A 88 9.84 3.68 -0.58
N VAL A 89 9.39 4.92 -0.82
CA VAL A 89 9.21 5.92 0.24
C VAL A 89 8.22 5.43 1.29
N VAL A 90 7.07 4.89 0.87
CA VAL A 90 6.09 4.35 1.81
C VAL A 90 6.64 3.17 2.58
N CYS A 91 7.37 2.26 1.93
CA CYS A 91 8.03 1.12 2.59
C CYS A 91 9.02 1.60 3.66
N LEU A 92 9.86 2.60 3.36
CA LEU A 92 10.81 3.16 4.32
C LEU A 92 10.11 3.81 5.53
N ILE A 93 9.00 4.52 5.31
CA ILE A 93 8.22 5.13 6.39
C ILE A 93 7.67 4.05 7.32
N LEU A 94 7.09 2.98 6.76
CA LEU A 94 6.53 1.88 7.55
C LEU A 94 7.62 1.11 8.30
N LEU A 95 8.75 0.82 7.64
CA LEU A 95 9.88 0.16 8.27
C LEU A 95 10.46 1.01 9.41
N SER A 96 10.63 2.31 9.20
CA SER A 96 11.08 3.23 10.24
C SER A 96 10.13 3.25 11.43
N ARG A 97 8.81 3.17 11.19
CA ARG A 97 7.80 3.15 12.25
C ARG A 97 7.87 1.87 13.07
N HIS A 98 7.91 0.71 12.41
CA HIS A 98 8.05 -0.58 13.08
C HIS A 98 9.34 -0.67 13.89
N LEU A 99 10.47 -0.23 13.34
CA LEU A 99 11.73 -0.18 14.08
C LEU A 99 11.64 0.72 15.31
N SER A 100 10.95 1.86 15.22
CA SER A 100 10.76 2.76 16.35
C SER A 100 9.87 2.17 17.45
N GLU A 101 8.82 1.43 17.07
CA GLU A 101 7.93 0.73 18.01
C GLU A 101 8.66 -0.41 18.74
N ASP A 102 9.45 -1.21 18.02
CA ASP A 102 10.24 -2.30 18.60
C ASP A 102 11.27 -1.78 19.62
N ILE A 103 11.94 -0.67 19.29
CA ILE A 103 12.89 -0.02 20.20
C ILE A 103 12.16 0.46 21.47
N ALA A 104 11.00 1.12 21.31
CA ALA A 104 10.22 1.61 22.46
C ALA A 104 9.73 0.48 23.37
N GLN A 105 9.32 -0.67 22.80
CA GLN A 105 8.91 -1.84 23.57
C GLN A 105 10.07 -2.49 24.32
N GLY A 106 11.25 -2.60 23.69
CA GLY A 106 12.46 -3.13 24.31
C GLY A 106 12.89 -2.32 25.55
N PHE A 107 12.87 -0.98 25.45
CA PHE A 107 13.17 -0.11 26.59
C PHE A 107 12.11 -0.17 27.71
N SER A 108 10.82 -0.33 27.36
CA SER A 108 9.74 -0.49 28.34
C SER A 108 9.86 -1.79 29.14
N GLN A 109 10.17 -2.91 28.47
CA GLN A 109 10.40 -4.19 29.16
C GLN A 109 11.63 -4.13 30.09
N GLN A 110 12.73 -3.52 29.64
CA GLN A 110 13.93 -3.38 30.45
C GLN A 110 13.70 -2.52 31.71
N LYS A 111 12.89 -1.46 31.60
CA LYS A 111 12.51 -0.62 32.75
C LYS A 111 11.61 -1.35 33.75
N GLY A 112 10.69 -2.21 33.27
CA GLY A 112 9.82 -3.02 34.11
C GLY A 112 10.56 -4.13 34.87
N ILE A 113 11.61 -4.71 34.27
CA ILE A 113 12.47 -5.71 34.93
C ILE A 113 13.32 -5.04 36.01
N SER A 114 13.90 -3.87 35.74
CA SER A 114 14.73 -3.15 36.71
C SER A 114 13.98 -2.62 37.94
N GLN A 115 12.65 -2.52 37.90
CA GLN A 115 11.81 -2.13 39.04
C GLN A 115 11.36 -3.32 39.91
N ARG A 116 11.59 -4.57 39.48
CA ARG A 116 11.23 -5.79 40.22
C ARG A 116 12.39 -6.43 40.98
N ILE A 117 13.60 -5.89 40.88
CA ILE A 117 14.81 -6.33 41.58
C ILE A 117 15.09 -5.32 42.70
#